data_AF-A0A3P9Q865-F1
#
_entry.id   AF-A0A3P9Q865-F1
#
_cell.length_a   1.000
_cell.length_b   1.000
_cell.length_c   1.000
_cell.angle_alpha   90.00
_cell.angle_beta   90.00
_cell.angle_gamma   90.00
#
_symmetry.space_group_name_H-M   'P 1'
#
loop_
_entity.id
_entity.type
_entity.pdbx_description
1 polymer ?
#
loop_
_entity_poly.entity_id
_entity_poly.type
_entity_poly.pdbx_seq_one_letter_code
_entity_poly.pdbx_strand_id
1 'polypeptide(L)'
;AAAAAAASTPLDFGGNIGALLLMLFLPAWVLFLVLQVNQKDPSLTILPALPPLETFWDPQALGFVVIWIFFQALLYTLPFGKLSEGVLLRSGRRLTYRTNGKTSLITLCH
;
A
#
# COMPACT_ATOMS: atom_id res chain seq x y z
N ALA A 1 -12.72 -43.01 -15.97
CA ALA A 1 -11.77 -41.87 -15.99
C ALA A 1 -12.55 -40.62 -15.58
N ALA A 2 -12.39 -40.17 -14.33
CA ALA A 2 -13.07 -38.98 -13.83
C ALA A 2 -12.27 -37.75 -14.25
N ALA A 3 -12.86 -36.90 -15.10
CA ALA A 3 -12.33 -35.60 -15.42
C ALA A 3 -12.27 -34.79 -14.12
N ALA A 4 -11.06 -34.46 -13.67
CA ALA A 4 -10.86 -33.50 -12.60
C ALA A 4 -11.43 -32.17 -13.08
N ALA A 5 -12.62 -31.82 -12.59
CA ALA A 5 -13.18 -30.50 -12.76
C ALA A 5 -12.13 -29.51 -12.24
N ALA A 6 -11.60 -28.68 -13.13
CA ALA A 6 -10.75 -27.56 -12.76
C ALA A 6 -11.55 -26.72 -11.76
N ALA A 7 -11.22 -26.83 -10.48
CA ALA A 7 -11.79 -25.98 -9.46
C ALA A 7 -11.35 -24.56 -9.80
N SER A 8 -12.24 -23.79 -10.44
CA SER A 8 -12.05 -22.37 -10.62
C SER A 8 -11.90 -21.79 -9.22
N THR A 9 -10.71 -21.26 -8.90
CA THR A 9 -10.50 -20.49 -7.69
C THR A 9 -11.63 -19.48 -7.59
N PRO A 10 -12.38 -19.42 -6.47
CA PRO A 10 -13.39 -18.38 -6.28
C PRO A 10 -12.70 -17.04 -6.56
N LEU A 11 -13.23 -16.29 -7.51
CA LEU A 11 -12.65 -15.01 -7.82
C LEU A 11 -12.97 -14.07 -6.65
N ASP A 12 -11.95 -13.76 -5.85
CA ASP A 12 -12.05 -12.78 -4.79
C ASP A 12 -12.48 -11.42 -5.35
N PHE A 13 -13.22 -10.64 -4.54
CA PHE A 13 -13.65 -9.29 -4.90
C PHE A 13 -14.52 -9.18 -6.17
N GLY A 14 -15.43 -10.14 -6.39
CA GLY A 14 -16.40 -10.05 -7.49
C GLY A 14 -15.80 -10.27 -8.89
N GLY A 15 -14.64 -10.91 -8.98
CA GLY A 15 -13.98 -11.16 -10.25
C GLY A 15 -13.26 -9.94 -10.83
N ASN A 16 -12.84 -10.07 -12.08
CA ASN A 16 -12.08 -9.02 -12.77
C ASN A 16 -12.80 -7.67 -12.77
N ILE A 17 -14.13 -7.67 -12.89
CA ILE A 17 -14.94 -6.46 -12.90
C ILE A 17 -14.91 -5.78 -11.53
N GLY A 18 -15.12 -6.54 -10.45
CA GLY A 18 -15.06 -5.98 -9.10
C GLY A 18 -13.65 -5.50 -8.73
N ALA A 19 -12.60 -6.19 -9.19
CA ALA A 19 -11.22 -5.73 -9.03
C ALA A 19 -10.96 -4.39 -9.75
N LEU A 20 -11.43 -4.24 -11.00
CA LEU A 20 -11.32 -2.98 -11.75
C LEU A 20 -12.09 -1.84 -11.08
N LEU A 21 -13.30 -2.12 -10.60
CA LEU A 21 -14.10 -1.15 -9.85
C LEU A 21 -13.39 -0.71 -8.58
N LEU A 22 -12.86 -1.64 -7.78
CA LEU A 22 -12.13 -1.32 -6.55
C LEU A 22 -10.82 -0.57 -6.83
N MET A 23 -10.12 -0.91 -7.92
CA MET A 23 -8.87 -0.25 -8.32
C MET A 23 -9.08 1.25 -8.61
N LEU A 24 -10.25 1.64 -9.13
CA LEU A 24 -10.60 3.05 -9.36
C LEU A 24 -11.31 3.68 -8.15
N PHE A 25 -12.19 2.93 -7.49
CA PHE A 25 -12.97 3.40 -6.35
C PHE A 25 -12.09 3.77 -5.17
N LEU A 26 -11.11 2.93 -4.80
CA LEU A 26 -10.24 3.18 -3.64
C LEU A 26 -9.44 4.49 -3.75
N PRO A 27 -8.69 4.77 -4.83
CA PRO A 27 -7.96 6.04 -4.94
C PRO A 27 -8.92 7.24 -5.03
N ALA A 28 -10.06 7.10 -5.71
CA ALA A 28 -11.06 8.15 -5.76
C ALA A 28 -11.66 8.46 -4.37
N TRP A 29 -11.90 7.43 -3.57
CA TRP A 29 -12.41 7.54 -2.21
C TRP A 29 -11.39 8.21 -1.28
N VAL A 30 -10.12 7.81 -1.35
CA VAL A 30 -9.03 8.47 -0.59
C VAL A 30 -8.92 9.94 -0.98
N LEU A 31 -8.95 10.26 -2.28
CA LEU A 31 -8.91 11.65 -2.75
C LEU A 31 -10.11 12.45 -2.24
N PHE A 32 -11.32 11.89 -2.29
CA PHE A 32 -12.52 12.51 -1.72
C PHE A 32 -12.33 12.83 -0.23
N LEU A 33 -11.85 11.88 0.58
CA LEU A 33 -11.62 12.10 2.00
C LEU A 33 -10.56 13.18 2.28
N VAL A 34 -9.47 13.20 1.50
CA VAL A 34 -8.43 14.23 1.61
C VAL A 34 -9.00 15.61 1.26
N LEU A 35 -9.82 15.72 0.22
CA LEU A 35 -10.46 16.99 -0.11
C LEU A 35 -11.46 17.42 0.97
N GLN A 36 -12.21 16.49 1.55
CA GLN A 36 -13.19 16.76 2.60
C GLN A 36 -12.54 17.26 3.89
N VAL A 37 -11.48 16.62 4.37
CA VAL A 37 -10.83 17.04 5.64
C VAL A 37 -10.16 18.42 5.55
N ASN A 38 -9.84 18.87 4.34
CA ASN A 38 -9.29 20.21 4.10
C ASN A 38 -10.38 21.30 3.95
N GLN A 39 -11.68 20.95 3.97
CA GLN A 39 -12.77 21.93 3.96
C GLN A 39 -13.03 22.50 5.35
N LYS A 40 -13.63 23.70 5.38
CA LYS A 40 -14.08 24.33 6.63
C LYS A 40 -15.24 23.57 7.28
N ASP A 41 -16.15 23.04 6.47
CA ASP A 41 -17.31 22.26 6.90
C ASP A 41 -17.31 20.89 6.16
N PRO A 42 -16.58 19.88 6.68
CA PRO A 42 -16.52 18.56 6.05
C PRO A 42 -17.89 17.85 6.10
N SER A 43 -18.36 17.35 4.96
CA SER A 43 -19.64 16.62 4.86
C SER A 43 -19.58 15.44 3.90
N LEU A 44 -20.13 14.28 4.25
CA LEU A 44 -20.14 13.13 3.34
C LEU A 44 -21.14 13.28 2.18
N THR A 45 -22.03 14.26 2.24
CA THR A 45 -23.07 14.47 1.23
C THR A 45 -22.73 15.53 0.19
N ILE A 46 -21.65 16.29 0.40
CA ILE A 46 -21.26 17.41 -0.47
C ILE A 46 -19.96 17.04 -1.17
N LEU A 47 -19.95 17.13 -2.50
CA LEU A 47 -18.74 16.93 -3.29
C LEU A 47 -17.87 18.19 -3.23
N PRO A 48 -16.60 18.09 -2.80
CA PRO A 48 -15.70 19.23 -2.73
C PRO A 48 -15.29 19.66 -4.14
N ALA A 49 -14.98 20.95 -4.30
CA ALA A 49 -14.40 21.47 -5.54
C ALA A 49 -13.01 20.85 -5.76
N LEU A 50 -12.76 20.32 -6.96
CA LEU A 50 -11.46 19.78 -7.32
C LEU A 50 -10.49 20.93 -7.60
N PRO A 51 -9.36 21.05 -6.89
CA PRO A 51 -8.37 22.06 -7.20
C PRO A 51 -7.71 21.79 -8.57
N PRO A 52 -7.05 22.80 -9.17
CA PRO A 52 -6.36 22.63 -10.43
C PRO A 52 -5.34 21.49 -10.39
N LEU A 53 -5.17 20.78 -11.51
CA LEU A 53 -4.24 19.64 -11.58
C LEU A 53 -2.82 20.03 -11.18
N GLU A 54 -2.39 21.24 -11.53
CA GLU A 54 -1.05 21.75 -11.20
C GLU A 54 -0.80 21.83 -9.70
N THR A 55 -1.84 22.02 -8.88
CA THR A 55 -1.72 22.05 -7.41
C THR A 55 -1.34 20.68 -6.84
N PHE A 56 -1.61 19.59 -7.56
CA PHE A 56 -1.20 18.24 -7.12
C PHE A 56 0.24 17.89 -7.50
N TRP A 57 0.86 18.65 -8.41
CA TRP A 57 2.20 18.37 -8.92
C TRP A 57 3.23 19.30 -8.28
N ASP A 58 3.78 18.88 -7.14
CA ASP A 58 4.95 19.52 -6.54
C ASP A 58 6.19 18.62 -6.72
N PRO A 59 7.16 19.01 -7.58
CA PRO A 59 8.38 18.24 -7.80
C PRO A 59 9.25 18.14 -6.53
N GLN A 60 9.15 19.11 -5.62
CA GLN A 60 9.86 19.06 -4.35
C GLN A 60 9.25 18.00 -3.42
N ALA A 61 7.92 17.97 -3.30
CA ALA A 61 7.21 16.92 -2.56
C ALA A 61 7.52 15.52 -3.11
N LEU A 62 7.55 15.36 -4.44
CA LEU A 62 7.96 14.12 -5.07
C LEU A 62 9.39 13.71 -4.68
N GLY A 63 10.33 14.67 -4.70
CA GLY A 63 11.70 14.45 -4.27
C GLY A 63 11.79 13.95 -2.84
N PHE A 64 11.05 14.57 -1.91
CA PHE A 64 11.00 14.11 -0.51
C PHE A 64 10.44 12.70 -0.37
N VAL A 65 9.37 12.36 -1.09
CA VAL A 65 8.80 10.99 -1.07
C VAL A 65 9.81 9.97 -1.58
N VAL A 66 10.54 10.27 -2.66
CA VAL A 66 11.57 9.38 -3.21
C VAL A 66 12.73 9.18 -2.22
N ILE A 67 13.25 10.27 -1.66
CA ILE A 67 14.33 10.21 -0.66
C ILE A 67 13.88 9.39 0.55
N TRP A 68 12.64 9.60 1.00
CA TRP A 68 12.07 8.86 2.12
C TRP A 68 11.95 7.36 1.84
N ILE A 69 11.43 6.98 0.67
CA ILE A 69 11.33 5.57 0.27
C ILE A 69 12.73 4.94 0.20
N PHE A 70 13.70 5.64 -0.37
CA PHE A 70 15.08 5.17 -0.43
C PHE A 70 15.69 4.98 0.96
N PHE A 71 15.43 5.92 1.87
CA PHE A 71 15.86 5.82 3.26
C PHE A 71 15.24 4.61 3.98
N GLN A 72 13.93 4.38 3.80
CA GLN A 72 13.24 3.19 4.33
C GLN A 72 13.83 1.89 3.77
N ALA A 73 14.13 1.86 2.47
CA ALA A 73 14.77 0.70 1.83
C ALA A 73 16.18 0.46 2.40
N LEU A 74 16.96 1.51 2.63
CA LEU A 74 18.28 1.40 3.27
C LEU A 74 18.13 0.81 4.69
N LEU A 75 17.22 1.34 5.51
CA LEU A 75 16.95 0.84 6.86
C LEU A 75 16.49 -0.63 6.87
N TYR A 76 15.73 -1.05 5.86
CA TYR A 76 15.32 -2.45 5.71
C TYR A 76 16.50 -3.37 5.39
N THR A 77 17.43 -2.93 4.53
CA THR A 77 18.60 -3.72 4.13
C THR A 77 19.70 -3.82 5.19
N LEU A 78 19.76 -2.87 6.12
CA LEU A 78 20.78 -2.88 7.17
C LEU A 78 20.73 -4.18 7.99
N PRO A 79 21.88 -4.80 8.31
CA PRO A 79 21.94 -6.09 8.98
C PRO A 79 21.60 -6.04 10.49
N PHE A 80 20.77 -5.09 10.92
CA PHE A 80 20.46 -4.83 12.34
C PHE A 80 19.17 -5.50 12.79
N GLY A 81 19.26 -6.75 13.24
CA GLY A 81 18.16 -7.44 13.91
C GLY A 81 18.14 -8.94 13.63
N LYS A 82 17.21 -9.63 14.30
CA LYS A 82 17.18 -11.09 14.33
C LYS A 82 16.61 -11.64 13.02
N LEU A 83 17.29 -12.66 12.49
CA LEU A 83 16.76 -13.49 11.42
C LEU A 83 15.69 -14.38 12.02
N SER A 84 14.47 -14.28 11.50
CA SER A 84 13.33 -15.08 11.89
C SER A 84 12.90 -15.92 10.69
N GLU A 85 12.65 -17.21 10.93
CA GLU A 85 12.09 -18.07 9.90
C GLU A 85 10.60 -17.77 9.72
N GLY A 86 10.24 -17.42 8.49
CA GLY A 86 8.86 -17.21 8.10
C GLY A 86 8.12 -18.50 7.77
N VAL A 87 6.93 -18.34 7.23
CA VAL A 87 6.03 -19.44 6.86
C VAL A 87 6.70 -20.34 5.81
N LEU A 88 6.48 -21.65 5.96
CA LEU A 88 6.89 -22.66 4.97
C LEU A 88 6.17 -22.38 3.63
N LEU A 89 6.94 -22.17 2.57
CA LEU A 89 6.38 -22.08 1.23
C LEU A 89 5.85 -23.45 0.80
N ARG A 90 4.92 -23.46 -0.18
CA ARG A 90 4.48 -24.69 -0.86
C ARG A 90 5.63 -25.50 -1.47
N SER A 91 6.79 -24.88 -1.69
CA SER A 91 8.03 -25.52 -2.15
C SER A 91 8.86 -26.19 -1.04
N GLY A 92 8.41 -26.16 0.21
CA GLY A 92 9.10 -26.74 1.37
C GLY A 92 10.24 -25.90 1.94
N ARG A 93 10.56 -24.75 1.33
CA ARG A 93 11.58 -23.81 1.83
C ARG A 93 10.96 -22.81 2.81
N ARG A 94 11.69 -22.43 3.86
CA ARG A 94 11.30 -21.35 4.77
C ARG A 94 11.87 -20.03 4.26
N LEU A 95 11.02 -19.00 4.16
CA LEU A 95 11.51 -17.66 3.82
C LEU A 95 12.09 -17.04 5.10
N THR A 96 13.40 -16.80 5.14
CA THR A 96 14.03 -16.15 6.28
C THR A 96 13.83 -14.63 6.15
N TYR A 97 13.20 -14.02 7.13
CA TYR A 97 12.99 -12.57 7.20
C TYR A 97 13.90 -11.97 8.26
N ARG A 98 14.50 -10.80 7.96
CA ARG A 98 15.22 -10.03 8.97
C ARG A 98 14.27 -9.05 9.62
N THR A 99 13.90 -9.30 10.87
CA THR A 99 12.91 -8.48 11.57
C THR A 99 13.61 -7.34 12.30
N ASN A 100 13.77 -6.22 11.59
CA ASN A 100 14.46 -5.03 12.10
C ASN A 100 13.50 -3.88 12.46
N GLY A 101 12.19 -4.10 12.35
CA GLY A 101 11.17 -3.05 12.40
C GLY A 101 11.19 -2.18 13.66
N LYS A 102 11.59 -2.72 14.82
CA LYS A 102 11.75 -1.92 16.05
C LYS A 102 12.91 -0.93 15.93
N THR A 103 14.05 -1.37 15.42
CA THR A 103 15.24 -0.52 15.24
C THR A 103 15.00 0.52 14.14
N SER A 104 14.42 0.10 13.01
CA SER A 104 14.07 1.02 11.93
C SER A 104 13.07 2.10 12.38
N LEU A 105 12.07 1.76 13.21
CA LEU A 105 11.12 2.73 13.76
C LEU A 105 11.79 3.73 14.72
N ILE A 106 12.71 3.27 15.57
CA ILE A 106 13.44 4.16 16.49
C ILE A 106 14.33 5.14 15.72
N THR A 107 15.06 4.66 14.70
CA THR A 107 15.89 5.51 13.83
C THR A 107 15.05 6.50 13.00
N LEU A 108 13.76 6.22 12.82
CA LEU A 108 12.84 7.10 12.12
C LEU A 108 12.31 8.25 12.99
N CYS A 109 12.03 7.96 14.26
CA CYS A 109 11.42 8.90 15.19
C CYS A 109 12.44 9.83 15.89
N HIS A 110 13.73 9.63 15.65
CA HIS A 110 14.83 10.32 16.32
C HIS A 110 15.64 11.18 15.35
#